data_AF-A0AAV6VRP8-F1
#
_entry.id   AF-A0AAV6VRP8-F1
#
_cell.length_a   1.000
_cell.length_b   1.000
_cell.length_c   1.000
_cell.angle_alpha   90.00
_cell.angle_beta   90.00
_cell.angle_gamma   90.00
#
_symmetry.space_group_name_H-M   'P 1'
#
loop_
_entity.id
_entity.type
_entity.pdbx_description
1 polymer ?
#
loop_
_entity_poly.entity_id
_entity_poly.type
_entity_poly.pdbx_seq_one_letter_code
_entity_poly.pdbx_strand_id
1 'polypeptide(L)'
;MSALLLYYILFGPYHENLSLVDACFYNSISRILFACGVAWAIYNCVTGQAGLINSILSFKLFIPLSRLTYCAYLVHPMILTGYFGSLKVLFNFSHMTLVLMFLGFLLLSYSAALVTSLLFESPVIRLDKFIRNKFTKT
;
A
#
# COMPACT_ATOMS: atom_id res chain seq x y z
N MET A 1 -5.21 7.90 -18.87
CA MET A 1 -4.04 8.77 -19.05
C MET A 1 -3.11 8.76 -17.83
N SER A 2 -3.62 8.98 -16.62
CA SER A 2 -2.83 8.92 -15.36
C SER A 2 -2.13 7.58 -15.13
N ALA A 3 -2.81 6.44 -15.30
CA ALA A 3 -2.21 5.12 -15.09
C ALA A 3 -1.11 4.77 -16.12
N LEU A 4 -1.25 5.24 -17.37
CA LEU A 4 -0.26 5.02 -18.43
C LEU A 4 1.00 5.87 -18.21
N LEU A 5 0.84 7.10 -17.71
CA LEU A 5 1.97 7.93 -17.30
C LEU A 5 2.72 7.29 -16.12
N LEU A 6 2.01 6.73 -15.15
CA LEU A 6 2.63 6.02 -14.01
C LEU A 6 3.39 4.78 -14.45
N TYR A 7 2.85 4.01 -15.40
CA TYR A 7 3.51 2.83 -15.96
C TYR A 7 4.77 3.21 -16.77
N TYR A 8 4.69 4.22 -17.63
CA TYR A 8 5.84 4.71 -18.41
C TYR A 8 6.93 5.32 -17.53
N ILE A 9 6.57 5.98 -16.43
CA ILE A 9 7.55 6.46 -15.46
C ILE A 9 8.21 5.25 -14.80
N LEU A 10 7.46 4.30 -14.24
CA LEU A 10 8.01 3.12 -13.55
C LEU A 10 8.92 2.23 -14.42
N PHE A 11 8.59 2.06 -15.71
CA PHE A 11 9.33 1.19 -16.62
C PHE A 11 10.26 1.90 -17.62
N GLY A 12 10.23 3.23 -17.69
CA GLY A 12 11.01 4.03 -18.63
C GLY A 12 12.54 3.85 -18.57
N PRO A 13 13.18 3.69 -17.39
CA PRO A 13 14.64 3.66 -17.32
C PRO A 13 15.25 2.26 -17.47
N TYR A 14 14.46 1.23 -17.82
CA TYR A 14 14.94 -0.16 -17.82
C TYR A 14 15.89 -0.52 -18.98
N HIS A 15 16.02 0.33 -20.01
CA HIS A 15 16.75 -0.04 -21.23
C HIS A 15 17.93 0.87 -21.60
N GLU A 16 18.19 1.98 -20.89
CA GLU A 16 19.28 2.89 -21.24
C GLU A 16 20.20 3.19 -20.04
N ASN A 17 21.48 3.45 -20.33
CA ASN A 17 22.48 3.83 -19.33
C ASN A 17 22.17 5.24 -18.79
N LEU A 18 21.35 5.33 -17.75
CA LEU A 18 20.97 6.60 -17.15
C LEU A 18 22.18 7.31 -16.51
N SER A 19 22.34 8.58 -16.85
CA SER A 19 23.23 9.49 -16.13
C SER A 19 22.78 9.63 -14.66
N LEU A 20 23.74 9.83 -13.74
CA LEU A 20 23.47 10.08 -12.31
C LEU A 20 22.43 11.21 -12.12
N VAL A 21 22.51 12.23 -12.98
CA VAL A 21 21.61 13.38 -12.98
C VAL A 21 20.18 12.93 -13.26
N ASP A 22 19.97 12.12 -14.30
CA ASP A 22 18.64 11.62 -14.68
C ASP A 22 18.04 10.71 -13.59
N ALA A 23 18.87 9.88 -12.95
CA ALA A 23 18.43 9.01 -11.86
C ALA A 23 17.92 9.81 -10.64
N CYS A 24 18.63 10.89 -10.25
CA CYS A 24 18.24 11.75 -9.15
C CYS A 24 16.93 12.52 -9.43
N PHE A 25 16.81 13.07 -10.65
CA PHE A 25 15.58 13.75 -11.08
C PHE A 25 14.39 12.79 -11.12
N TYR A 26 14.59 11.62 -11.71
CA TYR A 26 13.58 10.58 -11.77
C TYR A 26 13.09 10.17 -10.37
N ASN A 27 14.02 9.91 -9.43
CA ASN A 27 13.68 9.49 -8.08
C ASN A 27 12.83 10.55 -7.35
N SER A 28 13.20 11.82 -7.48
CA SER A 28 12.52 12.95 -6.83
C SER A 28 11.12 13.19 -7.40
N ILE A 29 10.98 13.14 -8.74
CA ILE A 29 9.75 13.51 -9.44
C ILE A 29 8.73 12.36 -9.43
N SER A 30 9.19 11.10 -9.45
CA SER A 30 8.31 9.92 -9.51
C SER A 30 7.23 9.92 -8.41
N ARG A 31 7.61 10.20 -7.16
CA ARG A 31 6.67 10.25 -6.02
C ARG A 31 5.69 11.41 -6.11
N ILE A 32 6.14 12.56 -6.60
CA ILE A 32 5.30 13.76 -6.76
C ILE A 32 4.25 13.50 -7.85
N LEU A 33 4.65 12.95 -8.99
CA LEU A 33 3.70 12.63 -10.07
C LEU A 33 2.70 11.56 -9.64
N PHE A 34 3.12 10.57 -8.85
CA PHE A 34 2.20 9.61 -8.25
C PHE A 34 1.17 10.29 -7.34
N ALA A 35 1.61 11.16 -6.44
CA ALA A 35 0.72 11.92 -5.56
C ALA A 35 -0.24 12.82 -6.36
N CYS A 36 0.25 13.53 -7.38
CA CYS A 36 -0.58 14.35 -8.26
C CYS A 36 -1.62 13.51 -9.03
N GLY A 37 -1.24 12.32 -9.51
CA GLY A 37 -2.16 11.40 -10.18
C GLY A 37 -3.29 10.93 -9.25
N VAL A 38 -2.97 10.61 -8.00
CA VAL A 38 -3.96 10.26 -6.97
C VAL A 38 -4.83 11.47 -6.62
N ALA A 39 -4.25 12.66 -6.44
CA ALA A 39 -4.98 13.89 -6.16
C ALA A 39 -5.98 14.23 -7.28
N TRP A 40 -5.58 14.06 -8.54
CA TRP A 40 -6.48 14.22 -9.68
C TRP A 40 -7.61 13.18 -9.65
N ALA A 41 -7.33 11.92 -9.33
CA ALA A 41 -8.38 10.91 -9.18
C ALA A 41 -9.39 11.28 -8.10
N ILE A 42 -8.94 11.78 -6.94
CA ILE A 42 -9.81 12.28 -5.86
C ILE A 42 -10.64 13.46 -6.34
N TYR A 43 -10.02 14.43 -7.03
CA TYR A 43 -10.72 15.58 -7.59
C TYR A 43 -11.86 15.15 -8.52
N ASN A 44 -11.61 14.19 -9.42
CA ASN A 44 -12.64 13.65 -10.31
C ASN A 44 -13.77 12.92 -9.55
N CYS A 45 -13.47 12.30 -8.40
CA CYS A 45 -14.48 11.70 -7.54
C CYS A 45 -15.38 12.75 -6.88
N VAL A 46 -14.80 13.88 -6.44
CA VAL A 46 -15.53 14.99 -5.80
C VAL A 46 -16.38 15.75 -6.81
N THR A 47 -15.91 15.95 -8.04
CA THR A 47 -16.66 16.63 -9.11
C THR A 47 -17.76 15.76 -9.73
N GLY A 48 -17.90 14.50 -9.30
CA GLY A 48 -18.94 13.58 -9.79
C GLY A 48 -18.72 13.07 -11.22
N GLN A 49 -17.62 13.46 -11.88
CA GLN A 49 -17.31 13.06 -13.25
C GLN A 49 -16.68 11.65 -13.34
N ALA A 50 -16.28 11.07 -12.20
CA ALA A 50 -15.62 9.77 -12.12
C ALA A 50 -16.58 8.56 -12.06
N GLY A 51 -17.66 8.54 -12.85
CA GLY A 51 -18.78 7.59 -12.70
C GLY A 51 -18.42 6.14 -12.37
N LEU A 52 -17.47 5.55 -13.10
CA LEU A 52 -17.04 4.15 -12.87
C LEU A 52 -16.05 4.00 -11.69
N ILE A 53 -15.15 4.94 -11.50
CA ILE A 53 -14.15 4.94 -10.42
C ILE A 53 -14.83 5.14 -9.06
N ASN A 54 -15.83 6.03 -8.98
CA ASN A 54 -16.60 6.28 -7.78
C ASN A 54 -17.40 5.03 -7.36
N SER A 55 -17.92 4.26 -8.33
CA SER A 55 -18.64 3.02 -8.04
C SER A 55 -17.71 1.94 -7.46
N ILE A 56 -16.49 1.83 -7.99
CA ILE A 56 -15.45 0.92 -7.44
C ILE A 56 -15.03 1.38 -6.04
N LEU A 57 -14.68 2.65 -5.85
CA LEU A 57 -14.21 3.16 -4.56
C LEU A 57 -15.28 3.15 -3.47
N SER A 58 -16.56 3.32 -3.83
CA SER A 58 -17.68 3.26 -2.89
C SER A 58 -18.09 1.82 -2.54
N PHE A 59 -17.40 0.81 -3.10
CA PHE A 59 -17.71 -0.58 -2.81
C PHE A 59 -17.36 -0.91 -1.35
N LYS A 60 -18.34 -1.46 -0.62
CA LYS A 60 -18.26 -1.74 0.83
C LYS A 60 -17.11 -2.69 1.22
N LEU A 61 -16.52 -3.39 0.24
CA LEU A 61 -15.33 -4.23 0.39
C LEU A 61 -14.05 -3.43 0.69
N PHE A 62 -13.97 -2.16 0.28
CA PHE A 62 -12.80 -1.32 0.56
C PHE A 62 -12.66 -0.96 2.04
N ILE A 63 -13.76 -1.03 2.81
CA ILE A 63 -13.75 -0.73 4.24
C ILE A 63 -12.89 -1.74 5.03
N PRO A 64 -13.14 -3.07 4.97
CA PRO A 64 -12.27 -4.05 5.62
C PRO A 64 -10.88 -4.12 4.98
N LEU A 65 -10.78 -3.91 3.66
CA LEU A 65 -9.50 -3.96 2.96
C LEU A 65 -8.55 -2.83 3.41
N SER A 66 -9.07 -1.62 3.59
CA SER A 66 -8.30 -0.48 4.10
C SER A 66 -7.72 -0.75 5.49
N ARG A 67 -8.51 -1.39 6.36
CA ARG A 67 -8.05 -1.77 7.71
C ARG A 67 -6.97 -2.84 7.67
N LEU A 68 -7.13 -3.85 6.80
CA LEU A 68 -6.11 -4.87 6.61
C LEU A 68 -4.79 -4.26 6.10
N THR A 69 -4.86 -3.35 5.13
CA THR A 69 -3.67 -2.65 4.62
C THR A 69 -3.01 -1.78 5.68
N TYR A 70 -3.79 -1.20 6.60
CA TYR A 70 -3.24 -0.45 7.74
C TYR A 70 -2.50 -1.37 8.72
N CYS A 71 -3.07 -2.52 9.08
CA CYS A 71 -2.37 -3.51 9.90
C CYS A 71 -1.09 -4.01 9.22
N ALA A 72 -1.13 -4.27 7.91
CA ALA A 72 0.04 -4.66 7.14
C ALA A 72 1.11 -3.57 7.14
N TYR A 73 0.72 -2.30 6.98
CA TYR A 73 1.64 -1.16 7.03
C TYR A 73 2.36 -1.05 8.37
N LEU A 74 1.71 -1.34 9.50
CA LEU A 74 2.35 -1.31 10.83
C LEU A 74 3.29 -2.49 11.08
N VAL A 75 2.89 -3.70 10.65
CA VAL A 75 3.68 -4.92 10.91
C VAL A 75 4.85 -5.06 9.94
N HIS A 76 4.71 -4.57 8.71
CA HIS A 76 5.74 -4.66 7.68
C HIS A 76 7.10 -4.10 8.13
N PRO A 77 7.24 -2.87 8.67
CA PRO A 77 8.53 -2.35 9.12
C PRO A 77 9.11 -3.15 10.30
N MET A 78 8.30 -3.74 11.19
CA MET A 78 8.78 -4.61 12.27
C MET A 78 9.43 -5.89 11.72
N ILE A 79 8.81 -6.50 10.71
CA ILE A 79 9.38 -7.68 10.03
C ILE A 79 10.66 -7.29 9.31
N LEU A 80 10.66 -6.13 8.64
CA LEU A 80 11.79 -5.65 7.86
C LEU A 80 12.99 -5.35 8.76
N THR A 81 12.81 -4.63 9.87
CA THR A 81 13.89 -4.34 10.82
C THR A 81 14.43 -5.61 11.48
N GLY A 82 13.56 -6.56 11.83
CA GLY A 82 13.98 -7.86 12.36
C GLY A 82 14.81 -8.67 11.37
N TYR A 83 14.41 -8.67 10.09
CA TYR A 83 15.14 -9.34 9.02
C TYR A 83 16.50 -8.68 8.77
N PHE A 84 16.53 -7.37 8.51
CA PHE A 84 17.77 -6.63 8.24
C PHE A 84 18.73 -6.63 9.43
N GLY A 85 18.22 -6.59 10.67
CA GLY A 85 19.04 -6.72 11.88
C GLY A 85 19.68 -8.09 12.07
N SER A 86 19.13 -9.13 11.42
CA SER A 86 19.66 -10.51 11.47
C SER A 86 20.65 -10.80 10.34
N LEU A 87 20.80 -9.90 9.37
CA LEU A 87 21.70 -10.10 8.23
C LEU A 87 23.16 -9.92 8.65
N LYS A 88 23.95 -10.98 8.47
CA LYS A 88 25.38 -11.01 8.76
C LYS A 88 26.27 -11.11 7.50
N VAL A 89 25.68 -11.22 6.30
CA VAL A 89 26.40 -11.49 5.05
C VAL A 89 25.88 -10.61 3.91
N LEU A 90 26.77 -10.27 2.96
CA LEU A 90 26.44 -9.53 1.73
C LEU A 90 25.43 -10.30 0.87
N PHE A 91 24.31 -9.65 0.55
CA PHE A 91 23.34 -10.17 -0.41
C PHE A 91 23.81 -9.99 -1.85
N ASN A 92 23.72 -11.04 -2.64
CA ASN A 92 23.87 -10.95 -4.08
C ASN A 92 22.62 -10.29 -4.69
N PHE A 93 22.78 -9.07 -5.21
CA PHE A 93 21.73 -8.33 -5.90
C PHE A 93 21.47 -8.92 -7.29
N SER A 94 20.45 -9.77 -7.38
CA SER A 94 19.88 -10.24 -8.65
C SER A 94 18.40 -9.86 -8.72
N HIS A 95 17.93 -9.48 -9.91
CA HIS A 95 16.52 -9.10 -10.14
C HIS A 95 15.55 -10.19 -9.67
N MET A 96 15.86 -11.45 -9.96
CA MET A 96 15.03 -12.60 -9.56
C MET A 96 14.96 -12.75 -8.03
N THR A 97 16.10 -12.59 -7.36
CA THR A 97 16.18 -12.65 -5.89
C THR A 97 15.42 -11.50 -5.25
N LEU A 98 15.46 -10.30 -5.85
CA LEU A 98 14.75 -9.12 -5.36
C LEU A 98 13.23 -9.29 -5.48
N VAL A 99 12.74 -9.79 -6.62
CA VAL A 99 11.31 -10.05 -6.81
C VAL A 99 10.81 -11.12 -5.83
N LEU A 100 11.57 -12.20 -5.64
CA LEU A 100 11.21 -13.27 -4.72
C LEU A 100 11.19 -12.77 -3.26
N MET A 101 12.18 -11.98 -2.86
CA MET A 101 12.19 -11.36 -1.53
C MET A 101 11.00 -10.44 -1.32
N PHE A 102 10.71 -9.56 -2.29
CA PHE A 102 9.58 -8.64 -2.21
C PHE A 102 8.27 -9.41 -2.02
N LEU A 103 8.02 -10.45 -2.82
CA LEU A 103 6.85 -11.32 -2.67
C LEU A 103 6.84 -12.03 -1.31
N GLY A 104 8.00 -12.49 -0.82
CA GLY A 104 8.14 -13.12 0.49
C GLY A 104 7.74 -12.19 1.64
N PHE A 105 8.30 -10.97 1.67
CA PHE A 105 7.93 -9.97 2.69
C PHE A 105 6.48 -9.53 2.56
N LEU A 106 5.96 -9.42 1.35
CA LEU A 106 4.55 -9.09 1.10
C LEU A 106 3.64 -10.18 1.69
N LEU A 107 3.86 -11.45 1.37
CA LEU A 107 3.06 -12.56 1.91
C LEU A 107 3.17 -12.67 3.44
N LEU A 108 4.36 -12.51 4.00
CA LEU A 108 4.58 -12.55 5.45
C LEU A 108 3.89 -11.38 6.17
N SER A 109 4.00 -10.17 5.64
CA SER A 109 3.35 -8.99 6.23
C SER A 109 1.83 -9.07 6.14
N TYR A 110 1.25 -9.50 5.03
CA TYR A 110 -0.20 -9.65 4.88
C TYR A 110 -0.77 -10.79 5.73
N SER A 111 -0.06 -11.91 5.87
CA SER A 111 -0.49 -13.00 6.76
C SER A 111 -0.45 -12.58 8.23
N ALA A 112 0.62 -11.90 8.67
CA ALA A 112 0.70 -11.34 10.02
C ALA A 112 -0.36 -10.25 10.25
N ALA A 113 -0.63 -9.41 9.26
CA ALA A 113 -1.70 -8.40 9.31
C ALA A 113 -3.08 -9.02 9.46
N LEU A 114 -3.36 -10.12 8.75
CA LEU A 114 -4.62 -10.86 8.88
C LEU A 114 -4.80 -11.40 10.30
N VAL A 115 -3.77 -12.01 10.88
CA VAL A 115 -3.82 -12.51 12.26
C VAL A 115 -4.07 -11.37 13.24
N THR A 116 -3.37 -10.24 13.06
CA THR A 116 -3.48 -9.07 13.93
C THR A 116 -4.86 -8.41 13.81
N SER A 117 -5.37 -8.24 12.59
CA SER A 117 -6.72 -7.73 12.35
C SER A 117 -7.77 -8.67 12.94
N LEU A 118 -7.66 -10.00 12.78
CA LEU A 118 -8.63 -10.92 13.37
C LEU A 118 -8.64 -10.88 14.91
N LEU A 119 -7.46 -10.79 15.54
CA LEU A 119 -7.35 -10.77 17.00
C LEU A 119 -7.84 -9.45 17.62
N PHE A 120 -7.54 -8.30 17.01
CA PHE A 120 -7.86 -7.00 17.60
C PHE A 120 -9.15 -6.39 17.05
N GLU A 121 -9.45 -6.57 15.76
CA GLU A 121 -10.60 -5.93 15.13
C GLU A 121 -11.92 -6.64 15.48
N SER A 122 -11.92 -7.97 15.51
CA SER A 122 -13.10 -8.78 15.88
C SER A 122 -13.68 -8.46 17.27
N PRO A 123 -12.86 -8.36 18.35
CA PRO A 123 -13.40 -7.97 19.66
C PRO A 123 -13.82 -6.51 19.71
N VAL A 124 -13.10 -5.59 19.05
CA VAL A 124 -13.42 -4.16 19.04
C VAL A 124 -14.75 -3.89 18.34
N ILE A 125 -15.05 -4.58 17.23
CA ILE A 125 -16.34 -4.45 16.55
C ILE A 125 -17.49 -4.98 17.42
N ARG A 126 -17.29 -6.06 18.17
CA ARG A 126 -18.29 -6.56 19.13
C ARG A 126 -18.51 -5.60 20.28
N LEU A 127 -17.44 -4.98 20.77
CA LEU A 127 -17.50 -4.01 21.86
C LEU A 127 -18.24 -2.74 21.42
N ASP A 128 -17.97 -2.20 20.22
CA ASP A 128 -18.68 -1.03 19.69
C ASP A 128 -20.18 -1.28 19.56
N LYS A 129 -20.57 -2.45 19.05
CA LYS A 129 -21.99 -2.85 18.99
C LYS A 129 -22.62 -2.94 20.38
N PHE A 130 -21.91 -3.46 21.37
CA PHE A 130 -22.41 -3.57 22.74
C PHE A 130 -22.60 -2.20 23.39
N ILE A 131 -21.62 -1.30 23.22
CA ILE A 131 -21.68 0.07 23.75
C ILE A 131 -22.82 0.86 23.10
N ARG A 132 -22.93 0.85 21.76
CA ARG A 132 -24.02 1.53 21.05
C ARG A 132 -25.40 1.05 21.48
N ASN A 133 -25.60 -0.27 21.58
CA ASN A 133 -26.87 -0.82 22.05
C ASN A 133 -27.19 -0.43 23.50
N LYS A 134 -26.20 -0.19 24.35
CA LYS A 134 -26.41 0.28 25.71
C LYS A 134 -26.87 1.75 25.73
N PHE A 135 -26.29 2.60 24.89
CA PHE A 135 -26.64 4.03 24.82
C PHE A 135 -27.99 4.32 24.13
N THR A 136 -28.44 3.50 23.17
CA THR A 136 -29.74 3.71 22.51
C THR A 136 -30.94 3.18 23.33
N LYS A 137 -30.68 2.44 24.41
CA LYS A 137 -31.71 1.83 25.27
C LYS A 137 -31.93 2.58 26.59
N THR A 138 -31.25 3.70 26.79
CA THR A 138 -31.46 4.66 27.88
C THR A 138 -32.19 5.87 27.32
#